data_AF-A0ABD4KHP8-F1
#
_entry.id   AF-A0ABD4KHP8-F1
#
_cell.length_a   1.000
_cell.length_b   1.000
_cell.length_c   1.000
_cell.angle_alpha   90.00
_cell.angle_beta   90.00
_cell.angle_gamma   90.00
#
_symmetry.space_group_name_H-M   'P 1'
#
loop_
_entity.id
_entity.type
_entity.pdbx_description
1 polymer ?
#
loop_
_entity_poly.entity_id
_entity_poly.type
_entity_poly.pdbx_seq_one_letter_code
_entity_poly.pdbx_strand_id
1 'polypeptide(L)'
;MSKIMRNINVKYNNSSLTADFIADDGTHYLRSGGTICWRFFNPGNIRPSRSSVCDSLKIGEGNTKSGPFMIFPDDATGWKALKMLLKLTYKDMTVRDVIFRYSPKLDGNNPAEYVKKISMKTGIQPDEYIRDFDDVILERLMEAIKTMEGYYNNQETRRERTIPTTNILVSDGNTPIANEKLKVVIDNKSYEWCTNDNGYLPPIAHLPGRSALDIFSTGANGKEEKVYSAVAGPASISLLLIKTGQVFTATTGAHQEGERATEDYIVKSGDTLSKIAREFHTTVKRIADLNSISNVDVISVGQEIKLPGGISKPLAVKKQASQERPKKIPTGTSDNAYPQANVGNDSIQAPWMEIAIREAKQWHGTGERNIEDNYHKLAGSHGKLSNTPWCASFVTYCLAEANYHHARANAQSSQFPVNEPARFYEISEPVYGAIMVMRNYSQSTNKFIGGGHISFVYSLTTSGNIAALGGNQGGIDFGYGTIKLSEYPTNKNSAEFDYKYQKFYKFYLPVGYYDNKNKLRIIDIDEENATNFGIGIQSNSNEGGGL
;
A
#
# COMPACT_ATOMS: atom_id res chain seq x y z
N MET A 1 -19.30 -17.69 -9.97
CA MET A 1 -17.89 -18.13 -9.95
C MET A 1 -17.01 -16.90 -10.03
N SER A 2 -16.01 -16.78 -9.15
CA SER A 2 -15.13 -15.61 -9.03
C SER A 2 -14.25 -15.50 -10.28
N LYS A 3 -14.31 -14.35 -10.96
CA LYS A 3 -13.53 -14.06 -12.17
C LYS A 3 -12.06 -13.89 -11.78
N ILE A 4 -11.15 -14.62 -12.43
CA ILE A 4 -9.72 -14.54 -12.14
C ILE A 4 -9.18 -13.22 -12.72
N MET A 5 -8.80 -12.28 -11.86
CA MET A 5 -8.07 -11.06 -12.24
C MET A 5 -6.70 -11.45 -12.83
N ARG A 6 -6.35 -10.91 -14.00
CA ARG A 6 -5.07 -11.17 -14.64
C ARG A 6 -4.08 -10.06 -14.28
N ASN A 7 -3.20 -10.34 -13.33
CA ASN A 7 -2.13 -9.43 -12.94
C ASN A 7 -1.04 -9.39 -14.03
N ILE A 8 -0.67 -8.19 -14.48
CA ILE A 8 0.32 -7.98 -15.54
C ILE A 8 1.61 -7.35 -15.03
N ASN A 9 1.58 -6.74 -13.84
CA ASN A 9 2.74 -6.11 -13.23
C ASN A 9 2.64 -6.22 -11.70
N VAL A 10 3.75 -6.03 -11.00
CA VAL A 10 3.80 -6.02 -9.54
C VAL A 10 4.86 -5.06 -9.03
N LYS A 11 4.54 -4.35 -7.95
CA LYS A 11 5.48 -3.58 -7.15
C LYS A 11 5.57 -4.21 -5.76
N TYR A 12 6.78 -4.44 -5.27
CA TYR A 12 6.98 -4.94 -3.91
C TYR A 12 7.57 -3.86 -3.01
N ASN A 13 6.85 -3.53 -1.93
CA ASN A 13 7.30 -2.61 -0.91
C ASN A 13 7.96 -3.39 0.23
N ASN A 14 9.26 -3.14 0.43
CA ASN A 14 10.06 -3.80 1.45
C ASN A 14 9.76 -3.33 2.88
N SER A 15 9.37 -2.06 3.05
CA SER A 15 9.07 -1.50 4.36
C SER A 15 7.75 -2.06 4.87
N SER A 16 6.68 -1.90 4.09
CA SER A 16 5.35 -2.39 4.46
C SER A 16 5.16 -3.89 4.25
N LEU A 17 6.17 -4.59 3.73
CA LEU A 17 6.10 -5.98 3.28
C LEU A 17 4.79 -6.18 2.53
N THR A 18 4.63 -5.56 1.35
CA THR A 18 3.37 -5.63 0.60
C THR A 18 3.66 -5.78 -0.88
N ALA A 19 3.03 -6.77 -1.51
CA ALA A 19 3.02 -6.92 -2.96
C ALA A 19 1.76 -6.24 -3.53
N ASP A 20 1.97 -5.29 -4.42
CA ASP A 20 0.94 -4.54 -5.13
C ASP A 20 0.88 -5.02 -6.59
N PHE A 21 -0.05 -5.91 -6.85
CA PHE A 21 -0.30 -6.47 -8.17
C PHE A 21 -1.21 -5.54 -8.96
N ILE A 22 -0.83 -5.26 -10.20
CA ILE A 22 -1.58 -4.39 -11.10
C ILE A 22 -2.18 -5.28 -12.20
N ALA A 23 -3.51 -5.31 -12.25
CA ALA A 23 -4.27 -5.99 -13.28
C ALA A 23 -4.24 -5.22 -14.60
N ASP A 24 -4.62 -5.89 -15.69
CA ASP A 24 -4.69 -5.30 -17.03
C ASP A 24 -5.70 -4.15 -17.15
N ASP A 25 -6.76 -4.15 -16.34
CA ASP A 25 -7.71 -3.04 -16.21
C ASP A 25 -7.25 -1.92 -15.27
N GLY A 26 -6.02 -2.02 -14.76
CA GLY A 26 -5.42 -1.09 -13.81
C GLY A 26 -5.89 -1.26 -12.37
N THR A 27 -6.69 -2.28 -12.05
CA THR A 27 -7.06 -2.62 -10.67
C THR A 27 -5.82 -2.99 -9.88
N HIS A 28 -5.71 -2.50 -8.65
CA HIS A 28 -4.66 -2.89 -7.73
C HIS A 28 -5.15 -4.00 -6.81
N TYR A 29 -4.38 -5.06 -6.69
CA TYR A 29 -4.60 -6.17 -5.78
C TYR A 29 -3.40 -6.29 -4.83
N LEU A 30 -3.64 -6.01 -3.55
CA LEU A 30 -2.62 -5.87 -2.54
C LEU A 30 -2.56 -7.12 -1.67
N ARG A 31 -1.36 -7.66 -1.43
CA ARG A 31 -1.12 -8.76 -0.46
C ARG A 31 -0.11 -8.34 0.60
N SER A 32 -0.58 -8.18 1.84
CA SER A 32 0.25 -7.88 3.01
C SER A 32 0.19 -8.99 4.08
N GLY A 33 1.16 -9.02 5.00
CA GLY A 33 1.34 -10.15 5.94
C GLY A 33 1.62 -11.51 5.26
N GLY A 34 1.43 -12.61 5.98
CA GLY A 34 1.78 -13.95 5.48
C GLY A 34 3.28 -14.13 5.21
N THR A 35 3.63 -15.27 4.61
CA THR A 35 5.01 -15.56 4.15
C THR A 35 5.29 -14.95 2.78
N ILE A 36 6.57 -14.83 2.43
CA ILE A 36 7.00 -14.40 1.08
C ILE A 36 6.45 -15.34 0.00
N CYS A 37 6.51 -16.64 0.24
CA CYS A 37 6.00 -17.71 -0.62
C CYS A 37 4.54 -17.46 -1.01
N TRP A 38 3.68 -17.19 -0.02
CA TRP A 38 2.29 -16.81 -0.24
C TRP A 38 2.18 -15.46 -0.96
N ARG A 39 2.81 -14.41 -0.40
CA ARG A 39 2.69 -13.03 -0.88
C ARG A 39 3.03 -12.87 -2.35
N PHE A 40 3.99 -13.65 -2.86
CA PHE A 40 4.51 -13.54 -4.23
C PHE A 40 3.87 -14.53 -5.22
N PHE A 41 2.84 -15.26 -4.80
CA PHE A 41 2.31 -16.40 -5.58
C PHE A 41 3.42 -17.37 -6.00
N ASN A 42 4.41 -17.55 -5.15
CA ASN A 42 5.64 -18.27 -5.47
C ASN A 42 5.76 -19.50 -4.57
N PRO A 43 5.05 -20.61 -4.89
CA PRO A 43 4.94 -21.78 -4.02
C PRO A 43 6.28 -22.49 -3.78
N GLY A 44 7.30 -22.21 -4.60
CA GLY A 44 8.64 -22.78 -4.43
C GLY A 44 9.68 -21.80 -3.90
N ASN A 45 9.33 -20.57 -3.52
CA ASN A 45 10.36 -19.55 -3.25
C ASN A 45 11.42 -19.49 -4.38
N ILE A 46 10.97 -19.60 -5.62
CA ILE A 46 11.79 -19.64 -6.83
C ILE A 46 12.59 -18.33 -6.94
N ARG A 47 13.88 -18.46 -7.21
CA ARG A 47 14.83 -17.35 -7.31
C ARG A 47 15.29 -17.13 -8.75
N PRO A 48 15.43 -15.88 -9.22
CA PRO A 48 15.91 -15.55 -10.56
C PRO A 48 17.29 -16.16 -10.88
N SER A 49 18.22 -16.07 -9.93
CA SER A 49 19.60 -16.56 -10.12
C SER A 49 19.72 -18.08 -10.26
N ARG A 50 18.67 -18.84 -9.94
CA ARG A 50 18.72 -20.30 -9.92
C ARG A 50 18.13 -20.93 -11.18
N SER A 51 17.38 -20.17 -11.98
CA SER A 51 16.76 -20.68 -13.20
C SER A 51 16.19 -19.55 -14.06
N SER A 52 16.51 -19.58 -15.35
CA SER A 52 15.88 -18.74 -16.37
C SER A 52 14.62 -19.36 -16.99
N VAL A 53 14.34 -20.65 -16.75
CA VAL A 53 13.20 -21.31 -17.41
C VAL A 53 11.84 -20.74 -16.99
N CYS A 54 11.80 -20.04 -15.86
CA CYS A 54 10.59 -19.41 -15.32
C CYS A 54 10.48 -17.92 -15.67
N ASP A 55 11.47 -17.32 -16.34
CA ASP A 55 11.52 -15.88 -16.58
C ASP A 55 10.34 -15.36 -17.42
N SER A 56 9.82 -16.20 -18.31
CA SER A 56 8.64 -15.86 -19.13
C SER A 56 7.31 -15.89 -18.35
N LEU A 57 7.30 -16.45 -17.13
CA LEU A 57 6.10 -16.60 -16.30
C LEU A 57 6.02 -15.57 -15.17
N LYS A 58 7.14 -15.00 -14.73
CA LYS A 58 7.15 -13.97 -13.69
C LYS A 58 6.66 -12.63 -14.24
N ILE A 59 6.04 -11.84 -13.37
CA ILE A 59 5.64 -10.45 -13.65
C ILE A 59 6.49 -9.44 -12.88
N GLY A 60 7.39 -9.92 -12.01
CA GLY A 60 8.32 -9.08 -11.27
C GLY A 60 9.21 -9.89 -10.34
N GLU A 61 10.00 -9.18 -9.55
CA GLU A 61 10.89 -9.75 -8.54
C GLU A 61 10.76 -8.96 -7.23
N GLY A 62 10.75 -9.68 -6.11
CA GLY A 62 10.78 -9.10 -4.78
C GLY A 62 12.17 -9.27 -4.16
N ASN A 63 12.87 -8.15 -3.97
CA ASN A 63 14.15 -8.13 -3.26
C ASN A 63 13.91 -8.21 -1.77
N THR A 64 14.37 -9.27 -1.11
CA THR A 64 14.21 -9.46 0.35
C THR A 64 15.57 -9.50 1.04
N LYS A 65 15.58 -9.54 2.38
CA LYS A 65 16.83 -9.74 3.16
C LYS A 65 17.60 -11.00 2.73
N SER A 66 16.88 -12.05 2.36
CA SER A 66 17.48 -13.31 1.90
C SER A 66 17.75 -13.34 0.39
N GLY A 67 17.66 -12.19 -0.30
CA GLY A 67 17.87 -12.07 -1.75
C GLY A 67 16.58 -12.01 -2.58
N PRO A 68 16.70 -11.97 -3.92
CA PRO A 68 15.56 -11.83 -4.81
C PRO A 68 14.76 -13.13 -4.92
N PHE A 69 13.44 -12.97 -5.06
CA PHE A 69 12.49 -14.01 -5.38
C PHE A 69 11.61 -13.59 -6.55
N MET A 70 11.26 -14.53 -7.41
CA MET A 70 10.30 -14.27 -8.48
C MET A 70 8.90 -14.00 -7.91
N ILE A 71 8.15 -13.14 -8.58
CA ILE A 71 6.74 -12.88 -8.27
C ILE A 71 5.91 -13.28 -9.49
N PHE A 72 4.90 -14.12 -9.26
CA PHE A 72 4.02 -14.65 -10.31
C PHE A 72 2.65 -13.95 -10.27
N PRO A 73 1.92 -13.91 -11.39
CA PRO A 73 0.65 -13.19 -11.48
C PRO A 73 -0.47 -13.83 -10.65
N ASP A 74 -0.42 -15.14 -10.44
CA ASP A 74 -1.42 -15.91 -9.71
C ASP A 74 -0.86 -17.27 -9.25
N ASP A 75 -1.62 -17.95 -8.39
CA ASP A 75 -1.31 -19.29 -7.87
C ASP A 75 -1.02 -20.31 -8.98
N ALA A 76 -1.83 -20.32 -10.05
CA ALA A 76 -1.72 -21.30 -11.12
C ALA A 76 -0.42 -21.14 -11.91
N THR A 77 0.00 -19.89 -12.13
CA THR A 77 1.24 -19.56 -12.83
C THR A 77 2.45 -19.87 -11.97
N GLY A 78 2.41 -19.56 -10.67
CA GLY A 78 3.45 -19.95 -9.72
C GLY A 78 3.61 -21.47 -9.62
N TRP A 79 2.50 -22.19 -9.63
CA TRP A 79 2.47 -23.66 -9.63
C TRP A 79 3.07 -24.24 -10.92
N LYS A 80 2.69 -23.69 -12.07
CA LYS A 80 3.28 -24.04 -13.37
C LYS A 80 4.80 -23.78 -13.40
N ALA A 81 5.24 -22.64 -12.85
CA ALA A 81 6.66 -22.30 -12.77
C ALA A 81 7.44 -23.30 -11.91
N LEU A 82 6.88 -23.74 -10.78
CA LEU A 82 7.49 -24.78 -9.95
C LEU A 82 7.62 -26.10 -10.71
N LYS A 83 6.56 -26.52 -11.42
CA LYS A 83 6.59 -27.73 -12.27
C LYS A 83 7.67 -27.64 -13.35
N MET A 84 7.74 -26.50 -14.05
CA MET A 84 8.74 -26.26 -15.10
C MET A 84 10.16 -26.30 -14.56
N LEU A 85 10.40 -25.68 -13.40
CA LEU A 85 11.70 -25.69 -12.75
C LEU A 85 12.16 -27.12 -12.42
N LEU A 86 11.27 -27.94 -11.85
CA LEU A 86 11.56 -29.33 -11.52
C LEU A 86 11.85 -30.16 -12.78
N LYS A 87 10.99 -30.09 -13.81
CA LYS A 87 11.12 -30.94 -15.02
C LYS A 87 12.22 -30.51 -15.98
N LEU A 88 12.63 -29.25 -15.99
CA LEU A 88 13.59 -28.75 -16.98
C LEU A 88 14.98 -28.52 -16.38
N THR A 89 15.04 -27.89 -15.20
CA THR A 89 16.32 -27.53 -14.58
C THR A 89 16.81 -28.61 -13.62
N TYR A 90 15.90 -29.25 -12.87
CA TYR A 90 16.26 -30.20 -11.81
C TYR A 90 15.97 -31.67 -12.15
N LYS A 91 15.67 -31.98 -13.41
CA LYS A 91 15.30 -33.34 -13.84
C LYS A 91 16.34 -34.42 -13.49
N ASP A 92 17.63 -34.09 -13.60
CA ASP A 92 18.73 -35.02 -13.35
C ASP A 92 19.23 -34.98 -11.90
N MET A 93 18.51 -34.28 -11.01
CA MET A 93 18.80 -34.23 -9.57
C MET A 93 17.95 -35.25 -8.82
N THR A 94 18.47 -35.78 -7.73
CA THR A 94 17.67 -36.53 -6.77
C THR A 94 16.79 -35.59 -5.94
N VAL A 95 15.72 -36.09 -5.32
CA VAL A 95 14.89 -35.29 -4.40
C VAL A 95 15.73 -34.65 -3.29
N ARG A 96 16.74 -35.37 -2.77
CA ARG A 96 17.70 -34.83 -1.80
C ARG A 96 18.44 -33.62 -2.36
N ASP A 97 19.01 -33.73 -3.56
CA ASP A 97 19.79 -32.65 -4.17
C ASP A 97 18.92 -31.41 -4.45
N VAL A 98 17.68 -31.63 -4.89
CA VAL A 98 16.69 -30.56 -5.04
C VAL A 98 16.47 -29.85 -3.71
N ILE A 99 16.14 -30.57 -2.63
CA ILE A 99 15.85 -29.96 -1.33
C ILE A 99 17.06 -29.21 -0.76
N PHE A 100 18.27 -29.75 -0.92
CA PHE A 100 19.50 -29.06 -0.51
C PHE A 100 19.71 -27.75 -1.27
N ARG A 101 19.22 -27.66 -2.51
CA ARG A 101 19.24 -26.43 -3.29
C ARG A 101 18.17 -25.44 -2.83
N TYR A 102 16.97 -25.88 -2.47
CA TYR A 102 15.90 -24.99 -1.96
C TYR A 102 16.18 -24.47 -0.55
N SER A 103 16.69 -25.34 0.33
CA SER A 103 16.90 -25.06 1.76
C SER A 103 18.39 -25.16 2.13
N PRO A 104 19.26 -24.29 1.57
CA PRO A 104 20.69 -24.40 1.80
C PRO A 104 21.03 -24.11 3.27
N LYS A 105 21.97 -24.89 3.82
CA LYS A 105 22.47 -24.69 5.20
C LYS A 105 23.01 -23.28 5.45
N LEU A 106 23.55 -22.65 4.40
CA LEU A 106 24.09 -21.29 4.45
C LEU A 106 23.03 -20.25 4.84
N ASP A 107 21.75 -20.53 4.61
CA ASP A 107 20.63 -19.66 4.99
C ASP A 107 20.12 -19.97 6.42
N GLY A 108 20.87 -20.75 7.21
CA GLY A 108 20.49 -21.18 8.57
C GLY A 108 19.49 -22.34 8.61
N ASN A 109 19.24 -22.99 7.47
CA ASN A 109 18.26 -24.06 7.35
C ASN A 109 18.82 -25.45 7.66
N ASN A 110 17.93 -26.41 7.94
CA ASN A 110 18.26 -27.83 8.12
C ASN A 110 17.73 -28.69 6.94
N PRO A 111 18.47 -28.80 5.83
CA PRO A 111 18.02 -29.56 4.66
C PRO A 111 17.86 -31.06 4.94
N ALA A 112 18.59 -31.64 5.90
CA ALA A 112 18.44 -33.06 6.23
C ALA A 112 17.07 -33.34 6.89
N GLU A 113 16.63 -32.45 7.78
CA GLU A 113 15.29 -32.53 8.37
C GLU A 113 14.20 -32.26 7.32
N TYR A 114 14.44 -31.33 6.40
CA TYR A 114 13.55 -31.05 5.27
C TYR A 114 13.35 -32.32 4.42
N VAL A 115 14.44 -32.99 4.01
CA VAL A 115 14.38 -34.26 3.26
C VAL A 115 13.56 -35.32 4.00
N LYS A 116 13.77 -35.47 5.31
CA LYS A 116 12.99 -36.39 6.14
C LYS A 116 11.49 -36.06 6.12
N LYS A 117 11.13 -34.78 6.28
CA LYS A 117 9.74 -34.31 6.26
C LYS A 117 9.07 -34.52 4.90
N ILE A 118 9.78 -34.26 3.80
CA ILE A 118 9.27 -34.53 2.44
C ILE A 118 9.03 -36.02 2.27
N SER A 119 10.02 -36.85 2.57
CA SER A 119 9.89 -38.33 2.43
C SER A 119 8.71 -38.87 3.24
N MET A 120 8.52 -38.39 4.47
CA MET A 120 7.38 -38.77 5.31
C MET A 120 6.02 -38.32 4.75
N LYS A 121 5.95 -37.12 4.15
CA LYS A 121 4.70 -36.57 3.60
C LYS A 121 4.32 -37.17 2.25
N THR A 122 5.30 -37.50 1.42
CA THR A 122 5.07 -37.91 0.02
C THR A 122 5.26 -39.40 -0.19
N GLY A 123 6.00 -40.09 0.67
CA GLY A 123 6.44 -41.47 0.46
C GLY A 123 7.56 -41.63 -0.57
N ILE A 124 8.07 -40.52 -1.12
CA ILE A 124 9.15 -40.51 -2.12
C ILE A 124 10.49 -40.67 -1.40
N GLN A 125 11.35 -41.56 -1.90
CA GLN A 125 12.68 -41.76 -1.35
C GLN A 125 13.63 -40.63 -1.75
N PRO A 126 14.57 -40.22 -0.87
CA PRO A 126 15.47 -39.10 -1.12
C PRO A 126 16.37 -39.25 -2.35
N ASP A 127 16.68 -40.47 -2.77
CA ASP A 127 17.58 -40.84 -3.87
C ASP A 127 16.86 -41.05 -5.22
N GLU A 128 15.53 -40.96 -5.27
CA GLU A 128 14.78 -40.97 -6.52
C GLU A 128 15.06 -39.70 -7.35
N TYR A 129 15.16 -39.85 -8.67
CA TYR A 129 15.40 -38.75 -9.61
C TYR A 129 14.10 -38.11 -10.08
N ILE A 130 14.11 -36.77 -10.23
CA ILE A 130 12.93 -36.03 -10.69
C ILE A 130 12.47 -36.47 -12.10
N ARG A 131 13.40 -36.82 -13.00
CA ARG A 131 13.08 -37.27 -14.37
C ARG A 131 12.22 -38.54 -14.43
N ASP A 132 12.22 -39.34 -13.37
CA ASP A 132 11.49 -40.62 -13.31
C ASP A 132 10.07 -40.44 -12.77
N PHE A 133 9.70 -39.23 -12.32
CA PHE A 133 8.36 -38.96 -11.80
C PHE A 133 7.34 -38.71 -12.91
N ASP A 134 6.23 -39.45 -12.82
CA ASP A 134 5.00 -39.06 -13.51
C ASP A 134 4.42 -37.78 -12.91
N ASP A 135 3.39 -37.25 -13.56
CA ASP A 135 2.78 -36.00 -13.12
C ASP A 135 2.13 -36.14 -11.73
N VAL A 136 1.63 -37.29 -11.32
CA VAL A 136 1.00 -37.46 -9.99
C VAL A 136 2.04 -37.39 -8.88
N ILE A 137 3.15 -38.10 -9.03
CA ILE A 137 4.25 -38.09 -8.07
C ILE A 137 4.88 -36.70 -8.00
N LEU A 138 5.05 -36.05 -9.15
CA LEU A 138 5.60 -34.71 -9.23
C LEU A 138 4.72 -33.67 -8.52
N GLU A 139 3.41 -33.69 -8.74
CA GLU A 139 2.46 -32.78 -8.08
C GLU A 139 2.45 -32.99 -6.55
N ARG A 140 2.56 -34.25 -6.09
CA ARG A 140 2.70 -34.56 -4.66
C ARG A 140 3.98 -33.99 -4.06
N LEU A 141 5.11 -34.06 -4.77
CA LEU A 141 6.35 -33.41 -4.36
C LEU A 141 6.19 -31.89 -4.31
N MET A 142 5.56 -31.29 -5.33
CA MET A 142 5.32 -29.85 -5.41
C MET A 142 4.47 -29.34 -4.24
N GLU A 143 3.41 -30.04 -3.84
CA GLU A 143 2.57 -29.65 -2.70
C GLU A 143 3.32 -29.73 -1.38
N ALA A 144 4.18 -30.75 -1.25
CA ALA A 144 5.04 -30.89 -0.09
C ALA A 144 6.07 -29.75 -0.01
N ILE A 145 6.69 -29.36 -1.12
CA ILE A 145 7.56 -28.17 -1.21
C ILE A 145 6.76 -26.91 -0.82
N LYS A 146 5.60 -26.67 -1.43
CA LYS A 146 4.73 -25.51 -1.14
C LYS A 146 4.39 -25.39 0.34
N THR A 147 4.05 -26.51 0.97
CA THR A 147 3.78 -26.57 2.41
C THR A 147 5.02 -26.21 3.23
N MET A 148 6.17 -26.80 2.90
CA MET A 148 7.43 -26.62 3.63
C MET A 148 8.01 -25.21 3.49
N GLU A 149 7.87 -24.59 2.32
CA GLU A 149 8.22 -23.17 2.08
C GLU A 149 7.29 -22.19 2.82
N GLY A 150 6.29 -22.71 3.53
CA GLY A 150 5.39 -21.94 4.37
C GLY A 150 4.30 -21.21 3.58
N TYR A 151 3.91 -21.69 2.40
CA TYR A 151 2.82 -21.09 1.62
C TYR A 151 1.51 -21.02 2.40
N TYR A 152 1.32 -21.89 3.40
CA TYR A 152 0.14 -21.92 4.28
C TYR A 152 0.40 -21.39 5.70
N ASN A 153 1.59 -20.85 5.98
CA ASN A 153 1.93 -20.31 7.31
C ASN A 153 1.45 -18.86 7.48
N ASN A 154 1.35 -18.41 8.73
CA ASN A 154 0.96 -17.06 9.13
C ASN A 154 -0.37 -16.59 8.51
N GLN A 155 -1.37 -17.47 8.40
CA GLN A 155 -2.65 -17.16 7.72
C GLN A 155 -3.39 -16.01 8.39
N GLU A 156 -3.32 -15.95 9.72
CA GLU A 156 -3.90 -14.93 10.57
C GLU A 156 -3.36 -13.52 10.30
N THR A 157 -2.16 -13.41 9.73
CA THR A 157 -1.55 -12.11 9.35
C THR A 157 -1.86 -11.71 7.91
N ARG A 158 -2.36 -12.62 7.06
CA ARG A 158 -2.61 -12.35 5.65
C ARG A 158 -3.70 -11.31 5.49
N ARG A 159 -3.46 -10.33 4.63
CA ARG A 159 -4.45 -9.33 4.25
C ARG A 159 -4.42 -9.20 2.74
N GLU A 160 -5.61 -9.21 2.15
CA GLU A 160 -5.79 -8.98 0.72
C GLU A 160 -6.75 -7.81 0.54
N ARG A 161 -6.40 -6.88 -0.36
CA ARG A 161 -7.24 -5.72 -0.63
C ARG A 161 -7.25 -5.40 -2.11
N THR A 162 -8.45 -5.29 -2.68
CA THR A 162 -8.64 -4.84 -4.07
C THR A 162 -8.98 -3.36 -4.07
N ILE A 163 -8.32 -2.60 -4.94
CA ILE A 163 -8.50 -1.14 -5.06
C ILE A 163 -8.76 -0.81 -6.53
N PRO A 164 -10.03 -0.52 -6.86
CA PRO A 164 -10.40 -0.09 -8.21
C PRO A 164 -9.77 1.25 -8.56
N THR A 165 -9.58 1.52 -9.85
CA THR A 165 -8.93 2.76 -10.32
C THR A 165 -9.64 3.36 -11.53
N THR A 166 -9.53 4.68 -11.71
CA THR A 166 -9.79 5.34 -12.98
C THR A 166 -8.47 5.57 -13.70
N ASN A 167 -8.31 4.99 -14.89
CA ASN A 167 -7.15 5.10 -15.77
C ASN A 167 -7.49 6.03 -16.93
N ILE A 168 -6.67 7.03 -17.22
CA ILE A 168 -6.97 8.05 -18.23
C ILE A 168 -5.86 8.11 -19.25
N LEU A 169 -6.18 7.82 -20.50
CA LEU A 169 -5.34 8.06 -21.66
C LEU A 169 -5.76 9.37 -22.34
N VAL A 170 -4.80 10.23 -22.67
CA VAL A 170 -5.03 11.46 -23.41
C VAL A 170 -4.41 11.34 -24.80
N SER A 171 -5.19 11.65 -25.82
CA SER A 171 -4.80 11.52 -27.22
C SER A 171 -5.32 12.71 -28.04
N ASP A 172 -4.68 13.00 -29.15
CA ASP A 172 -5.21 13.90 -30.18
C ASP A 172 -6.16 13.19 -31.17
N GLY A 173 -6.37 11.87 -30.98
CA GLY A 173 -7.18 11.01 -31.84
C GLY A 173 -6.34 10.15 -32.79
N ASN A 174 -5.04 10.44 -32.93
CA ASN A 174 -4.11 9.68 -33.76
C ASN A 174 -2.93 9.13 -32.93
N THR A 175 -2.46 9.91 -31.94
CA THR A 175 -1.34 9.55 -31.07
C THR A 175 -1.63 9.91 -29.61
N PRO A 176 -1.10 9.16 -28.63
CA PRO A 176 -1.10 9.60 -27.24
C PRO A 176 -0.31 10.90 -27.07
N ILE A 177 -0.82 11.82 -26.24
CA ILE A 177 -0.17 13.11 -25.98
C ILE A 177 0.63 13.01 -24.70
N ALA A 178 1.95 13.06 -24.80
CA ALA A 178 2.85 13.11 -23.65
C ALA A 178 2.95 14.51 -23.02
N ASN A 179 3.22 14.56 -21.71
CA ASN A 179 3.41 15.79 -20.93
C ASN A 179 2.22 16.78 -21.00
N GLU A 180 1.04 16.31 -21.35
CA GLU A 180 -0.18 17.10 -21.38
C GLU A 180 -0.61 17.42 -19.96
N LYS A 181 -0.77 18.71 -19.67
CA LYS A 181 -1.21 19.19 -18.35
C LYS A 181 -2.73 19.15 -18.25
N LEU A 182 -3.23 18.42 -17.27
CA LEU A 182 -4.64 18.41 -16.89
C LEU A 182 -4.80 18.78 -15.43
N LYS A 183 -5.90 19.48 -15.14
CA LYS A 183 -6.31 19.72 -13.77
C LYS A 183 -7.24 18.60 -13.33
N VAL A 184 -6.90 17.96 -12.23
CA VAL A 184 -7.68 16.87 -11.64
C VAL A 184 -8.22 17.35 -10.31
N VAL A 185 -9.52 17.18 -10.09
CA VAL A 185 -10.17 17.49 -8.82
C VAL A 185 -10.72 16.20 -8.24
N ILE A 186 -10.27 15.85 -7.04
CA ILE A 186 -10.76 14.69 -6.29
C ILE A 186 -11.42 15.23 -5.03
N ASP A 187 -12.72 14.98 -4.92
CA ASP A 187 -13.61 15.58 -3.93
C ASP A 187 -13.44 17.11 -3.93
N ASN A 188 -12.81 17.67 -2.88
CA ASN A 188 -12.63 19.11 -2.72
C ASN A 188 -11.18 19.57 -2.96
N LYS A 189 -10.29 18.69 -3.45
CA LYS A 189 -8.87 18.98 -3.68
C LYS A 189 -8.56 19.01 -5.17
N SER A 190 -7.86 20.06 -5.61
CA SER A 190 -7.41 20.23 -6.99
C SER A 190 -5.92 19.93 -7.12
N TYR A 191 -5.54 19.38 -8.26
CA TYR A 191 -4.17 19.01 -8.62
C TYR A 191 -3.93 19.38 -10.09
N GLU A 192 -2.72 19.75 -10.47
CA GLU A 192 -2.29 19.71 -11.88
C GLU A 192 -1.38 18.51 -12.09
N TRP A 193 -1.74 17.66 -13.05
CA TRP A 193 -0.99 16.46 -13.41
C TRP A 193 -0.59 16.50 -14.88
N CYS A 194 0.47 15.78 -15.22
CA CYS A 194 0.94 15.61 -16.59
C CYS A 194 0.79 14.16 -17.03
N THR A 195 0.48 13.95 -18.30
CA THR A 195 0.56 12.61 -18.89
C THR A 195 2.01 12.14 -19.04
N ASN A 196 2.24 10.85 -18.95
CA ASN A 196 3.53 10.23 -19.25
C ASN A 196 3.78 10.13 -20.77
N ASP A 197 4.93 9.54 -21.15
CA ASP A 197 5.33 9.38 -22.56
C ASP A 197 4.34 8.57 -23.41
N ASN A 198 3.50 7.75 -22.78
CA ASN A 198 2.45 6.97 -23.43
C ASN A 198 1.07 7.66 -23.37
N GLY A 199 1.03 8.93 -22.97
CA GLY A 199 -0.19 9.73 -22.88
C GLY A 199 -1.12 9.40 -21.71
N TYR A 200 -0.71 8.55 -20.77
CA TYR A 200 -1.53 8.23 -19.60
C TYR A 200 -1.32 9.25 -18.48
N LEU A 201 -2.42 9.73 -17.89
CA LEU A 201 -2.36 10.27 -16.54
C LEU A 201 -2.15 9.12 -15.55
N PRO A 202 -1.55 9.40 -14.38
CA PRO A 202 -1.40 8.35 -13.40
C PRO A 202 -2.76 7.90 -12.82
N PRO A 203 -2.92 6.60 -12.49
CA PRO A 203 -4.20 6.03 -12.10
C PRO A 203 -4.78 6.64 -10.82
N ILE A 204 -6.10 6.82 -10.81
CA ILE A 204 -6.83 7.43 -9.71
C ILE A 204 -7.53 6.36 -8.90
N ALA A 205 -7.05 6.05 -7.69
CA ALA A 205 -7.68 5.02 -6.86
C ALA A 205 -9.07 5.41 -6.35
N HIS A 206 -9.98 4.45 -6.33
CA HIS A 206 -11.28 4.55 -5.70
C HIS A 206 -11.15 4.13 -4.23
N LEU A 207 -10.74 5.08 -3.38
CA LEU A 207 -10.61 4.86 -1.95
C LEU A 207 -11.95 5.09 -1.23
N PRO A 208 -12.21 4.39 -0.11
CA PRO A 208 -13.38 4.66 0.73
C PRO A 208 -13.53 6.15 1.07
N GLY A 209 -14.75 6.66 0.93
CA GLY A 209 -15.08 8.07 1.20
C GLY A 209 -14.70 9.05 0.08
N ARG A 210 -14.19 8.58 -1.06
CA ARG A 210 -14.16 9.36 -2.31
C ARG A 210 -15.52 9.32 -2.98
N SER A 211 -16.02 10.48 -3.33
CA SER A 211 -17.37 10.65 -3.88
C SER A 211 -17.36 11.34 -5.24
N ALA A 212 -16.34 12.16 -5.55
CA ALA A 212 -16.28 12.89 -6.80
C ALA A 212 -14.88 12.92 -7.41
N LEU A 213 -14.83 12.74 -8.73
CA LEU A 213 -13.65 12.88 -9.56
C LEU A 213 -14.01 13.73 -10.78
N ASP A 214 -13.41 14.91 -10.90
CA ASP A 214 -13.54 15.78 -12.06
C ASP A 214 -12.20 15.98 -12.76
N ILE A 215 -12.21 15.98 -14.09
CA ILE A 215 -11.03 16.30 -14.90
C ILE A 215 -11.33 17.54 -15.72
N PHE A 216 -10.36 18.45 -15.75
CA PHE A 216 -10.40 19.70 -16.48
C PHE A 216 -9.22 19.77 -17.45
N SER A 217 -9.48 20.26 -18.65
CA SER A 217 -8.47 20.56 -19.66
C SER A 217 -8.57 22.02 -20.06
N THR A 218 -7.46 22.61 -20.49
CA THR A 218 -7.43 23.98 -21.00
C THR A 218 -7.77 23.95 -22.49
N GLY A 219 -8.93 24.50 -22.85
CA GLY A 219 -9.37 24.61 -24.23
C GLY A 219 -8.52 25.59 -25.04
N ALA A 220 -8.68 25.58 -26.36
CA ALA A 220 -7.92 26.45 -27.29
C ALA A 220 -8.09 27.96 -27.03
N ASN A 221 -9.15 28.35 -26.33
CA ASN A 221 -9.45 29.72 -25.90
C ASN A 221 -8.77 30.10 -24.56
N GLY A 222 -7.93 29.22 -24.00
CA GLY A 222 -7.26 29.41 -22.71
C GLY A 222 -8.16 29.24 -21.49
N LYS A 223 -9.42 28.81 -21.65
CA LYS A 223 -10.34 28.55 -20.53
C LYS A 223 -10.27 27.09 -20.10
N GLU A 224 -10.28 26.86 -18.79
CA GLU A 224 -10.50 25.53 -18.22
C GLU A 224 -11.93 25.06 -18.51
N GLU A 225 -12.05 23.86 -19.06
CA GLU A 225 -13.31 23.17 -19.30
C GLU A 225 -13.29 21.83 -18.58
N LYS A 226 -14.38 21.50 -17.86
CA LYS A 226 -14.56 20.18 -17.27
C LYS A 226 -14.81 19.18 -18.39
N VAL A 227 -13.89 18.26 -18.60
CA VAL A 227 -13.96 17.24 -19.65
C VAL A 227 -14.50 15.92 -19.13
N TYR A 228 -14.39 15.65 -17.82
CA TYR A 228 -14.96 14.44 -17.22
C TYR A 228 -15.44 14.68 -15.79
N SER A 229 -16.45 13.92 -15.38
CA SER A 229 -16.96 13.86 -14.00
C SER A 229 -17.44 12.44 -13.71
N ALA A 230 -17.05 11.89 -12.57
CA ALA A 230 -17.56 10.61 -12.09
C ALA A 230 -17.54 10.50 -10.57
N VAL A 231 -18.23 9.47 -10.09
CA VAL A 231 -18.19 9.02 -8.71
C VAL A 231 -17.22 7.84 -8.64
N ALA A 232 -16.27 7.89 -7.68
CA ALA A 232 -15.41 6.76 -7.40
C ALA A 232 -16.29 5.55 -7.00
N GLY A 233 -16.08 4.41 -7.65
CA GLY A 233 -16.99 3.27 -7.56
C GLY A 233 -16.30 1.92 -7.32
N PRO A 234 -17.06 0.83 -7.19
CA PRO A 234 -16.53 -0.50 -6.87
C PRO A 234 -15.77 -1.16 -8.04
N ALA A 235 -15.78 -0.55 -9.23
CA ALA A 235 -15.13 -1.08 -10.42
C ALA A 235 -14.08 -0.09 -10.93
N SER A 236 -13.03 -0.62 -11.56
CA SER A 236 -12.07 0.19 -12.30
C SER A 236 -12.75 0.78 -13.54
N ILE A 237 -12.19 1.84 -14.09
CA ILE A 237 -12.70 2.55 -15.26
C ILE A 237 -11.51 2.94 -16.12
N SER A 238 -11.61 2.77 -17.44
CA SER A 238 -10.64 3.31 -18.39
C SER A 238 -11.29 4.38 -19.26
N LEU A 239 -10.61 5.52 -19.38
CA LEU A 239 -11.09 6.72 -20.05
C LEU A 239 -10.12 7.13 -21.14
N LEU A 240 -10.67 7.46 -22.31
CA LEU A 240 -9.93 8.07 -23.41
C LEU A 240 -10.41 9.51 -23.59
N LEU A 241 -9.51 10.46 -23.32
CA LEU A 241 -9.73 11.88 -23.55
C LEU A 241 -9.14 12.27 -24.91
N ILE A 242 -9.99 12.68 -25.84
CA ILE A 242 -9.54 13.18 -27.14
C ILE A 242 -9.57 14.71 -27.12
N LYS A 243 -8.40 15.34 -27.32
CA LYS A 243 -8.22 16.80 -27.23
C LYS A 243 -8.94 17.59 -28.33
N THR A 244 -9.62 16.92 -29.27
CA THR A 244 -10.57 17.51 -30.24
C THR A 244 -11.96 17.80 -29.64
N GLY A 245 -12.15 17.56 -28.34
CA GLY A 245 -13.37 17.93 -27.59
C GLY A 245 -14.39 16.80 -27.42
N GLN A 246 -14.00 15.54 -27.64
CA GLN A 246 -14.85 14.37 -27.39
C GLN A 246 -14.22 13.48 -26.32
N VAL A 247 -15.01 13.13 -25.30
CA VAL A 247 -14.61 12.22 -24.23
C VAL A 247 -15.37 10.92 -24.39
N PHE A 248 -14.64 9.82 -24.51
CA PHE A 248 -15.21 8.48 -24.57
C PHE A 248 -15.01 7.80 -23.21
N THR A 249 -16.11 7.42 -22.57
CA THR A 249 -16.10 6.73 -21.28
C THR A 249 -16.48 5.27 -21.51
N ALA A 250 -15.66 4.35 -21.01
CA ALA A 250 -16.01 2.94 -20.96
C ALA A 250 -16.02 2.52 -19.50
N THR A 251 -17.21 2.20 -18.96
CA THR A 251 -17.28 1.48 -17.70
C THR A 251 -16.71 0.10 -17.95
N THR A 252 -15.52 -0.20 -17.43
CA THR A 252 -15.09 -1.59 -17.30
C THR A 252 -15.93 -2.17 -16.18
N GLY A 253 -17.10 -2.70 -16.53
CA GLY A 253 -17.88 -3.48 -15.57
C GLY A 253 -17.01 -4.59 -14.99
N ALA A 254 -17.38 -5.11 -13.82
CA ALA A 254 -16.91 -6.44 -13.44
C ALA A 254 -17.24 -7.35 -14.63
N HIS A 255 -16.21 -7.74 -15.38
CA HIS A 255 -16.38 -8.35 -16.68
C HIS A 255 -17.09 -9.68 -16.40
N GLN A 256 -18.40 -9.73 -16.58
CA GLN A 256 -19.04 -11.02 -16.74
C GLN A 256 -18.40 -11.60 -17.99
N GLU A 257 -17.97 -12.84 -17.91
CA GLU A 257 -17.65 -13.62 -19.10
C GLU A 257 -19.00 -13.96 -19.76
N GLY A 258 -19.72 -12.93 -20.19
CA GLY A 258 -20.75 -13.07 -21.20
C GLY A 258 -20.01 -13.25 -22.51
N GLU A 259 -20.46 -14.21 -23.32
CA GLU A 259 -19.98 -14.44 -24.68
C GLU A 259 -19.64 -13.11 -25.34
N ARG A 260 -18.34 -12.89 -25.61
CA ARG A 260 -17.93 -11.72 -26.39
C ARG A 260 -18.69 -11.83 -27.70
N ALA A 261 -19.52 -10.83 -28.01
CA ALA A 261 -20.17 -10.74 -29.31
C ALA A 261 -19.08 -10.97 -30.36
N THR A 262 -19.29 -11.98 -31.19
CA THR A 262 -18.44 -12.24 -32.34
C THR A 262 -19.15 -11.67 -33.55
N GLU A 263 -18.39 -11.11 -34.47
CA GLU A 263 -18.90 -10.67 -35.76
C GLU A 263 -18.43 -11.69 -36.80
N ASP A 264 -19.36 -12.22 -37.58
CA ASP A 264 -19.04 -13.20 -38.62
C ASP A 264 -18.40 -12.50 -39.82
N TYR A 265 -17.27 -13.02 -40.29
CA TYR A 265 -16.50 -12.51 -41.42
C TYR A 265 -16.29 -13.60 -42.46
N ILE A 266 -16.67 -13.34 -43.71
CA ILE A 266 -16.45 -14.25 -44.83
C ILE A 266 -15.13 -13.89 -45.51
N VAL A 267 -14.16 -14.81 -45.49
CA VAL A 267 -12.82 -14.65 -46.06
C VAL A 267 -12.90 -14.37 -47.57
N LYS A 268 -12.27 -13.29 -48.04
CA LYS A 268 -12.27 -12.88 -49.45
C LYS A 268 -10.97 -13.30 -50.14
N SER A 269 -10.99 -13.29 -51.48
CA SER A 269 -9.80 -13.57 -52.28
C SER A 269 -8.67 -12.59 -51.94
N GLY A 270 -7.51 -13.12 -51.54
CA GLY A 270 -6.33 -12.34 -51.15
C GLY A 270 -6.27 -11.97 -49.66
N ASP A 271 -7.09 -12.59 -48.81
CA ASP A 271 -6.98 -12.46 -47.36
C ASP A 271 -6.05 -13.48 -46.74
N THR A 272 -5.42 -13.07 -45.64
CA THR A 272 -4.67 -13.93 -44.72
C THR A 272 -5.08 -13.60 -43.29
N LEU A 273 -4.96 -14.55 -42.35
CA LEU A 273 -5.30 -14.29 -40.95
C LEU A 273 -4.53 -13.10 -40.38
N SER A 274 -3.29 -12.88 -40.81
CA SER A 274 -2.46 -11.72 -40.42
C SER A 274 -3.01 -10.40 -40.94
N LYS A 275 -3.51 -10.37 -42.18
CA LYS A 275 -4.11 -9.17 -42.79
C LYS A 275 -5.45 -8.84 -42.12
N ILE A 276 -6.29 -9.86 -41.91
CA ILE A 276 -7.58 -9.73 -41.21
C ILE A 276 -7.35 -9.29 -39.75
N ALA A 277 -6.40 -9.91 -39.04
CA ALA A 277 -6.07 -9.54 -37.67
C ALA A 277 -5.65 -8.07 -37.56
N ARG A 278 -4.84 -7.59 -38.51
CA ARG A 278 -4.42 -6.18 -38.54
C ARG A 278 -5.57 -5.23 -38.87
N GLU A 279 -6.43 -5.59 -39.81
CA GLU A 279 -7.59 -4.79 -40.24
C GLU A 279 -8.65 -4.66 -39.14
N PHE A 280 -8.87 -5.73 -38.38
CA PHE A 280 -9.84 -5.78 -37.28
C PHE A 280 -9.19 -5.61 -35.90
N HIS A 281 -7.96 -5.10 -35.86
CA HIS A 281 -7.22 -4.77 -34.64
C HIS A 281 -7.22 -5.90 -33.58
N THR A 282 -7.08 -7.15 -34.03
CA THR A 282 -6.96 -8.35 -33.20
C THR A 282 -5.63 -9.06 -33.51
N THR A 283 -5.44 -10.26 -32.97
CA THR A 283 -4.24 -11.07 -33.25
C THR A 283 -4.59 -12.33 -34.01
N VAL A 284 -3.65 -12.83 -34.81
CA VAL A 284 -3.78 -14.12 -35.51
C VAL A 284 -4.13 -15.23 -34.53
N LYS A 285 -3.43 -15.27 -33.39
CA LYS A 285 -3.70 -16.22 -32.32
C LYS A 285 -5.14 -16.09 -31.80
N ARG A 286 -5.64 -14.87 -31.61
CA ARG A 286 -7.01 -14.65 -31.13
C ARG A 286 -8.06 -15.10 -32.14
N ILE A 287 -7.85 -14.86 -33.44
CA ILE A 287 -8.75 -15.36 -34.48
C ILE A 287 -8.68 -16.88 -34.54
N ALA A 288 -7.48 -17.46 -34.44
CA ALA A 288 -7.28 -18.90 -34.45
C ALA A 288 -7.97 -19.59 -33.25
N ASP A 289 -7.79 -19.04 -32.06
CA ASP A 289 -8.41 -19.51 -30.83
C ASP A 289 -9.95 -19.40 -30.90
N LEU A 290 -10.50 -18.33 -31.48
CA LEU A 290 -11.95 -18.13 -31.65
C LEU A 290 -12.59 -19.10 -32.63
N ASN A 291 -11.83 -19.57 -33.61
CA ASN A 291 -12.32 -20.40 -34.71
C ASN A 291 -11.79 -21.83 -34.67
N SER A 292 -11.10 -22.21 -33.59
CA SER A 292 -10.43 -23.52 -33.44
C SER A 292 -9.49 -23.87 -34.61
N ILE A 293 -8.82 -22.88 -35.20
CA ILE A 293 -7.92 -23.07 -36.33
C ILE A 293 -6.57 -23.57 -35.82
N SER A 294 -6.22 -24.81 -36.17
CA SER A 294 -4.96 -25.44 -35.72
C SER A 294 -3.74 -25.00 -36.53
N ASN A 295 -3.93 -24.65 -37.81
CA ASN A 295 -2.88 -24.14 -38.69
C ASN A 295 -3.25 -22.73 -39.19
N VAL A 296 -2.57 -21.73 -38.64
CA VAL A 296 -2.88 -20.30 -38.86
C VAL A 296 -2.48 -19.78 -40.24
N ASP A 297 -1.73 -20.56 -41.01
CA ASP A 297 -1.26 -20.18 -42.34
C ASP A 297 -2.23 -20.61 -43.46
N VAL A 298 -3.32 -21.30 -43.13
CA VAL A 298 -4.27 -21.86 -44.11
C VAL A 298 -5.70 -21.41 -43.80
N ILE A 299 -6.26 -20.55 -44.67
CA ILE A 299 -7.70 -20.19 -44.70
C ILE A 299 -8.20 -20.21 -46.15
N SER A 300 -9.47 -20.55 -46.36
CA SER A 300 -10.07 -20.67 -47.70
C SER A 300 -10.99 -19.49 -48.02
N VAL A 301 -10.98 -19.03 -49.28
CA VAL A 301 -11.94 -18.00 -49.74
C VAL A 301 -13.36 -18.53 -49.58
N GLY A 302 -14.25 -17.73 -49.00
CA GLY A 302 -15.62 -18.10 -48.66
C GLY A 302 -15.77 -18.77 -47.28
N GLN A 303 -14.67 -19.02 -46.56
CA GLN A 303 -14.73 -19.52 -45.19
C GLN A 303 -15.28 -18.44 -44.25
N GLU A 304 -16.27 -18.80 -43.45
CA GLU A 304 -16.80 -17.94 -42.38
C GLU A 304 -15.94 -18.10 -41.12
N ILE A 305 -15.46 -16.98 -40.59
CA ILE A 305 -14.67 -16.91 -39.36
C ILE A 305 -15.22 -15.86 -38.42
N LYS A 306 -15.22 -16.17 -37.14
CA LYS A 306 -15.64 -15.30 -36.05
C LYS A 306 -14.54 -14.32 -35.69
N LEU A 307 -14.84 -13.04 -35.77
CA LEU A 307 -13.98 -11.95 -35.31
C LEU A 307 -14.48 -11.41 -33.97
N PRO A 308 -13.62 -10.81 -33.13
CA PRO A 308 -14.06 -10.15 -31.90
C PRO A 308 -14.91 -8.92 -32.24
N GLY A 309 -16.17 -8.86 -31.77
CA GLY A 309 -17.11 -7.77 -32.06
C GLY A 309 -16.96 -6.55 -31.13
N GLY A 310 -17.43 -5.39 -31.60
CA GLY A 310 -17.51 -4.14 -30.83
C GLY A 310 -17.17 -2.84 -31.57
N ILE A 311 -17.05 -2.82 -32.90
CA ILE A 311 -16.62 -1.63 -33.65
C ILE A 311 -17.75 -1.15 -34.56
N SER A 312 -18.59 -0.22 -34.11
CA SER A 312 -19.60 0.44 -34.96
C SER A 312 -19.66 1.96 -34.77
N LYS A 313 -19.84 2.68 -35.89
CA LYS A 313 -19.77 4.14 -36.12
C LYS A 313 -20.63 5.01 -35.18
N PRO A 314 -20.22 6.27 -34.87
CA PRO A 314 -20.87 7.11 -33.86
C PRO A 314 -22.10 7.90 -34.36
N LEU A 315 -23.08 8.12 -33.46
CA LEU A 315 -24.21 9.04 -33.61
C LEU A 315 -24.25 10.09 -32.47
N ALA A 316 -24.89 11.23 -32.76
CA ALA A 316 -24.67 12.56 -32.18
C ALA A 316 -25.24 12.88 -30.78
N VAL A 317 -24.59 13.87 -30.14
CA VAL A 317 -24.71 14.38 -28.75
C VAL A 317 -25.83 15.42 -28.55
N LYS A 318 -26.33 15.57 -27.30
CA LYS A 318 -26.88 16.84 -26.77
C LYS A 318 -26.35 17.19 -25.36
N LYS A 319 -26.31 18.49 -25.06
CA LYS A 319 -25.43 19.22 -24.10
C LYS A 319 -26.26 20.13 -23.16
N GLN A 320 -25.84 20.31 -21.89
CA GLN A 320 -25.96 21.54 -21.04
C GLN A 320 -25.60 21.22 -19.55
N ALA A 321 -25.16 22.12 -18.64
CA ALA A 321 -24.30 23.32 -18.65
C ALA A 321 -24.02 23.80 -17.18
N SER A 322 -22.75 24.16 -16.88
CA SER A 322 -22.19 25.27 -16.02
C SER A 322 -22.55 25.44 -14.52
N GLN A 323 -21.74 26.00 -13.59
CA GLN A 323 -20.36 26.54 -13.49
C GLN A 323 -20.06 26.96 -12.01
N GLU A 324 -18.78 26.95 -11.56
CA GLU A 324 -18.17 27.96 -10.65
C GLU A 324 -16.60 27.89 -10.66
N ARG A 325 -15.90 29.01 -10.40
CA ARG A 325 -14.46 29.31 -10.68
C ARG A 325 -13.60 29.52 -9.39
N PRO A 326 -12.24 29.57 -9.43
CA PRO A 326 -11.38 28.66 -8.66
C PRO A 326 -10.51 29.31 -7.54
N LYS A 327 -10.08 28.48 -6.57
CA LYS A 327 -8.95 28.75 -5.63
C LYS A 327 -7.63 28.17 -6.17
N LYS A 328 -6.50 28.82 -5.85
CA LYS A 328 -5.11 28.51 -6.29
C LYS A 328 -4.80 27.01 -6.27
N ILE A 329 -4.31 26.50 -7.41
CA ILE A 329 -4.09 25.07 -7.69
C ILE A 329 -2.62 24.71 -7.40
N PRO A 330 -2.33 23.63 -6.66
CA PRO A 330 -1.00 23.05 -6.55
C PRO A 330 -0.58 22.32 -7.85
N THR A 331 0.60 22.63 -8.37
CA THR A 331 1.23 21.95 -9.51
C THR A 331 1.96 20.68 -9.06
N GLY A 332 1.65 19.52 -9.66
CA GLY A 332 2.33 18.25 -9.41
C GLY A 332 2.98 17.67 -10.68
N THR A 333 4.30 17.75 -10.78
CA THR A 333 5.09 17.17 -11.89
C THR A 333 6.02 16.04 -11.43
N SER A 334 5.56 15.12 -10.56
CA SER A 334 6.33 13.91 -10.29
C SER A 334 5.47 12.78 -9.76
N ASP A 335 5.84 11.56 -10.15
CA ASP A 335 5.25 10.25 -9.81
C ASP A 335 5.18 9.92 -8.30
N ASN A 336 5.39 10.89 -7.40
CA ASN A 336 5.45 10.71 -5.95
C ASN A 336 4.24 11.31 -5.19
N ALA A 337 3.21 11.75 -5.90
CA ALA A 337 2.02 12.35 -5.28
C ALA A 337 0.73 11.70 -5.82
N TYR A 338 0.60 10.38 -5.67
CA TYR A 338 -0.66 9.69 -5.92
C TYR A 338 -1.18 8.95 -4.70
N PRO A 339 -2.49 9.04 -4.44
CA PRO A 339 -3.22 8.04 -3.71
C PRO A 339 -3.40 6.82 -4.61
N GLN A 340 -2.32 6.10 -4.86
CA GLN A 340 -2.41 4.68 -5.17
C GLN A 340 -2.68 4.01 -3.84
N ALA A 341 -3.82 3.35 -3.72
CA ALA A 341 -3.93 2.14 -2.93
C ALA A 341 -3.13 2.11 -1.61
N ASN A 342 -3.34 3.06 -0.69
CA ASN A 342 -2.81 2.89 0.67
C ASN A 342 -3.52 1.69 1.28
N VAL A 343 -2.80 0.56 1.27
CA VAL A 343 -3.12 -0.67 1.97
C VAL A 343 -3.26 -0.32 3.46
N GLY A 344 -4.39 -0.70 4.06
CA GLY A 344 -4.65 -0.60 5.49
C GLY A 344 -5.19 0.75 5.98
N ASN A 345 -6.50 0.81 6.25
CA ASN A 345 -7.00 1.09 7.61
C ASN A 345 -8.52 1.17 7.60
N ASP A 346 -9.15 0.08 7.99
CA ASP A 346 -9.85 0.07 9.27
C ASP A 346 -10.14 -1.38 9.68
N SER A 347 -9.96 -1.74 10.94
CA SER A 347 -9.82 -0.86 12.09
C SER A 347 -8.50 -1.09 12.82
N ILE A 348 -7.34 -0.81 12.18
CA ILE A 348 -6.17 -0.48 12.98
C ILE A 348 -6.38 0.97 13.39
N GLN A 349 -6.95 1.16 14.57
CA GLN A 349 -6.87 2.43 15.25
C GLN A 349 -5.37 2.77 15.33
N ALA A 350 -4.90 3.64 14.44
CA ALA A 350 -3.54 4.13 14.32
C ALA A 350 -2.44 3.06 14.57
N PRO A 351 -1.89 2.35 13.55
CA PRO A 351 -0.91 1.27 13.76
C PRO A 351 0.31 1.61 14.63
N TRP A 352 0.70 2.89 14.65
CA TRP A 352 1.77 3.40 15.53
C TRP A 352 1.40 3.40 17.02
N MET A 353 0.12 3.34 17.37
CA MET A 353 -0.35 3.24 18.76
C MET A 353 -0.04 1.89 19.36
N GLU A 354 -0.05 0.81 18.58
CA GLU A 354 0.36 -0.51 19.08
C GLU A 354 1.83 -0.49 19.53
N ILE A 355 2.67 0.21 18.76
CA ILE A 355 4.09 0.41 19.09
C ILE A 355 4.23 1.32 20.31
N ALA A 356 3.52 2.45 20.35
CA ALA A 356 3.57 3.34 21.50
C ALA A 356 3.14 2.64 22.81
N ILE A 357 2.11 1.78 22.75
CA ILE A 357 1.65 0.97 23.88
C ILE A 357 2.68 -0.11 24.22
N ARG A 358 3.27 -0.77 23.22
CA ARG A 358 4.33 -1.78 23.42
C ARG A 358 5.51 -1.17 24.17
N GLU A 359 5.98 0.00 23.77
CA GLU A 359 7.08 0.71 24.44
C GLU A 359 6.69 1.17 25.85
N ALA A 360 5.50 1.76 26.03
CA ALA A 360 5.04 2.19 27.35
C ALA A 360 4.97 1.02 28.35
N LYS A 361 4.52 -0.15 27.87
CA LYS A 361 4.53 -1.39 28.65
C LYS A 361 5.94 -1.87 28.90
N GLN A 362 6.80 -1.96 27.88
CA GLN A 362 8.18 -2.43 28.05
C GLN A 362 8.92 -1.66 29.15
N TRP A 363 8.74 -0.34 29.19
CA TRP A 363 9.47 0.52 30.11
C TRP A 363 8.77 0.71 31.46
N HIS A 364 7.46 0.44 31.60
CA HIS A 364 6.75 0.48 32.89
C HIS A 364 7.01 1.74 33.75
N GLY A 365 7.09 2.91 33.11
CA GLY A 365 7.42 4.16 33.82
C GLY A 365 8.89 4.28 34.24
N THR A 366 9.78 3.49 33.66
CA THR A 366 11.23 3.61 33.85
C THR A 366 11.67 5.01 33.45
N GLY A 367 12.39 5.68 34.35
CA GLY A 367 12.90 7.02 34.09
C GLY A 367 13.90 7.04 32.94
N GLU A 368 13.90 8.14 32.20
CA GLU A 368 14.61 8.31 30.92
C GLU A 368 16.06 7.81 30.89
N ARG A 369 16.80 8.02 31.99
CA ARG A 369 18.22 7.62 32.08
C ARG A 369 18.44 6.11 32.05
N ASN A 370 17.40 5.35 32.36
CA ASN A 370 17.41 3.89 32.45
C ASN A 370 16.67 3.22 31.28
N ILE A 371 16.11 4.01 30.35
CA ILE A 371 15.58 3.50 29.09
C ILE A 371 16.75 3.20 28.16
N GLU A 372 16.90 1.92 27.78
CA GLU A 372 18.01 1.50 26.89
C GLU A 372 17.74 1.86 25.43
N ASP A 373 16.47 1.93 25.02
CA ASP A 373 16.06 2.32 23.68
C ASP A 373 16.20 3.84 23.48
N ASN A 374 17.33 4.24 22.92
CA ASN A 374 17.52 5.64 22.55
C ASN A 374 16.69 5.99 21.30
N TYR A 375 15.50 6.53 21.51
CA TYR A 375 14.57 6.93 20.45
C TYR A 375 15.12 7.97 19.49
N HIS A 376 16.07 8.84 19.88
CA HIS A 376 16.74 9.69 18.90
C HIS A 376 17.48 8.84 17.88
N LYS A 377 18.28 7.88 18.35
CA LYS A 377 19.03 6.97 17.48
C LYS A 377 18.11 6.07 16.66
N LEU A 378 17.07 5.50 17.28
CA LEU A 378 16.09 4.65 16.59
C LEU A 378 15.29 5.44 15.54
N ALA A 379 15.05 6.72 15.77
CA ALA A 379 14.46 7.65 14.81
C ALA A 379 15.45 8.16 13.75
N GLY A 380 16.74 7.83 13.84
CA GLY A 380 17.78 8.24 12.89
C GLY A 380 18.45 9.58 13.19
N SER A 381 18.35 10.07 14.43
CA SER A 381 18.98 11.30 14.91
C SER A 381 20.09 11.07 15.93
N HIS A 382 20.92 12.10 16.07
CA HIS A 382 22.07 12.11 16.97
C HIS A 382 21.66 12.88 18.22
N GLY A 383 21.26 12.15 19.26
CA GLY A 383 20.81 12.74 20.52
C GLY A 383 20.93 11.72 21.63
N LYS A 384 21.11 12.20 22.86
CA LYS A 384 20.94 11.37 24.07
C LYS A 384 19.60 11.73 24.64
N LEU A 385 18.84 10.74 25.09
CA LEU A 385 17.56 10.98 25.77
C LEU A 385 17.76 12.02 26.88
N SER A 386 18.66 11.74 27.83
CA SER A 386 18.91 12.53 29.04
C SER A 386 19.09 14.05 28.88
N ASN A 387 19.50 14.54 27.70
CA ASN A 387 19.84 15.94 27.47
C ASN A 387 19.15 16.53 26.23
N THR A 388 18.26 15.79 25.57
CA THR A 388 17.61 16.23 24.33
C THR A 388 16.15 15.80 24.34
N PRO A 389 15.19 16.76 24.30
CA PRO A 389 13.77 16.42 24.31
C PRO A 389 13.41 15.42 23.22
N TRP A 390 12.81 14.30 23.62
CA TRP A 390 12.65 13.13 22.76
C TRP A 390 11.19 12.77 22.47
N CYS A 391 10.22 13.57 22.93
CA CYS A 391 8.79 13.37 22.63
C CYS A 391 8.54 13.22 21.11
N ALA A 392 9.19 14.05 20.29
CA ALA A 392 9.08 13.94 18.84
C ALA A 392 9.86 12.77 18.25
N SER A 393 10.99 12.41 18.84
CA SER A 393 11.77 11.23 18.44
C SER A 393 11.01 9.94 18.74
N PHE A 394 10.28 9.89 19.85
CA PHE A 394 9.40 8.78 20.21
C PHE A 394 8.22 8.65 19.24
N VAL A 395 7.49 9.75 18.97
CA VAL A 395 6.40 9.76 17.98
C VAL A 395 6.92 9.37 16.59
N THR A 396 8.08 9.89 16.19
CA THR A 396 8.78 9.56 14.95
C THR A 396 9.11 8.08 14.88
N TYR A 397 9.66 7.52 15.95
CA TYR A 397 9.99 6.10 16.05
C TYR A 397 8.74 5.22 15.89
N CYS A 398 7.67 5.52 16.64
CA CYS A 398 6.42 4.75 16.56
C CYS A 398 5.81 4.80 15.15
N LEU A 399 5.82 5.97 14.50
CA LEU A 399 5.37 6.11 13.12
C LEU A 399 6.27 5.35 12.14
N ALA A 400 7.59 5.46 12.30
CA ALA A 400 8.54 4.76 11.44
C ALA A 400 8.36 3.24 11.55
N GLU A 401 8.32 2.68 12.75
CA GLU A 401 8.12 1.24 12.95
C GLU A 401 6.76 0.77 12.41
N ALA A 402 5.73 1.63 12.46
CA ALA A 402 4.42 1.39 11.84
C ALA A 402 4.40 1.53 10.31
N ASN A 403 5.57 1.72 9.68
CA ASN A 403 5.75 1.99 8.25
C ASN A 403 5.25 3.36 7.74
N TYR A 404 5.06 4.32 8.65
CA TYR A 404 4.89 5.75 8.34
C TYR A 404 6.25 6.48 8.42
N HIS A 405 7.24 5.95 7.69
CA HIS A 405 8.69 6.32 7.68
C HIS A 405 9.03 7.75 7.24
N HIS A 406 8.07 8.65 7.15
CA HIS A 406 8.31 10.00 6.61
C HIS A 406 8.67 11.03 7.69
N ALA A 407 9.06 10.57 8.86
CA ALA A 407 9.39 11.39 10.00
C ALA A 407 10.90 11.63 10.09
N ARG A 408 11.40 12.78 9.61
CA ARG A 408 12.82 13.13 9.82
C ARG A 408 13.00 13.56 11.28
N ALA A 409 13.90 12.88 11.97
CA ALA A 409 14.14 13.05 13.40
C ALA A 409 14.83 14.37 13.83
N ASN A 410 14.81 15.43 13.01
CA ASN A 410 15.51 16.69 13.29
C ASN A 410 14.63 17.94 13.17
N ALA A 411 13.34 17.87 13.48
CA ALA A 411 12.52 19.08 13.63
C ALA A 411 12.18 19.30 15.10
N GLN A 412 12.31 20.54 15.58
CA GLN A 412 11.84 20.95 16.90
C GLN A 412 10.46 20.37 17.18
N SER A 413 10.30 19.75 18.35
CA SER A 413 9.19 18.84 18.67
C SER A 413 7.80 19.31 18.24
N SER A 414 7.45 20.58 18.46
CA SER A 414 6.13 21.16 18.13
C SER A 414 5.95 21.65 16.69
N GLN A 415 7.00 21.56 15.88
CA GLN A 415 7.02 21.95 14.48
C GLN A 415 6.88 20.74 13.55
N PHE A 416 7.10 19.54 14.09
CA PHE A 416 7.30 18.31 13.36
C PHE A 416 6.11 17.88 12.46
N PRO A 417 4.83 17.94 12.90
CA PRO A 417 3.71 17.74 11.97
C PRO A 417 3.28 19.04 11.27
N VAL A 418 3.56 20.21 11.85
CA VAL A 418 3.06 21.51 11.35
C VAL A 418 3.79 21.97 10.08
N ASN A 419 5.09 21.72 10.00
CA ASN A 419 5.93 22.15 8.88
C ASN A 419 6.07 21.05 7.81
N GLU A 420 5.32 19.96 7.93
CA GLU A 420 5.33 18.81 7.02
C GLU A 420 3.93 18.56 6.43
N PRO A 421 3.28 19.56 5.79
CA PRO A 421 1.88 19.48 5.32
C PRO A 421 1.68 18.47 4.17
N ALA A 422 2.77 18.00 3.55
CA ALA A 422 2.73 16.90 2.59
C ALA A 422 2.55 15.53 3.27
N ARG A 423 2.82 15.43 4.58
CA ARG A 423 2.91 14.17 5.33
C ARG A 423 1.85 14.06 6.41
N PHE A 424 1.35 15.19 6.89
CA PHE A 424 0.30 15.23 7.90
C PHE A 424 -0.79 16.20 7.48
N TYR A 425 -2.04 15.85 7.81
CA TYR A 425 -3.17 16.75 7.66
C TYR A 425 -3.78 17.05 9.02
N GLU A 426 -4.24 18.30 9.17
CA GLU A 426 -4.89 18.78 10.38
C GLU A 426 -6.32 18.23 10.49
N ILE A 427 -6.74 17.93 11.72
CA ILE A 427 -8.12 17.61 12.07
C ILE A 427 -8.60 18.51 13.21
N SER A 428 -9.90 18.76 13.27
CA SER A 428 -10.52 19.66 14.25
C SER A 428 -10.87 19.01 15.58
N GLU A 429 -11.10 17.69 15.57
CA GLU A 429 -11.52 16.92 16.75
C GLU A 429 -10.44 15.91 17.16
N PRO A 430 -10.30 15.57 18.45
CA PRO A 430 -9.37 14.55 18.90
C PRO A 430 -9.86 13.17 18.46
N VAL A 431 -8.99 12.42 17.80
CA VAL A 431 -9.26 11.02 17.43
C VAL A 431 -8.11 10.14 17.89
N TYR A 432 -8.40 8.88 18.17
CA TYR A 432 -7.41 7.93 18.68
C TYR A 432 -6.20 7.86 17.74
N GLY A 433 -5.00 8.01 18.32
CA GLY A 433 -3.72 7.99 17.62
C GLY A 433 -3.38 9.27 16.84
N ALA A 434 -4.24 10.29 16.83
CA ALA A 434 -3.85 11.59 16.29
C ALA A 434 -2.66 12.16 17.07
N ILE A 435 -1.76 12.84 16.35
CA ILE A 435 -0.66 13.58 16.94
C ILE A 435 -1.24 14.88 17.50
N MET A 436 -1.23 15.02 18.81
CA MET A 436 -1.55 16.25 19.49
C MET A 436 -0.31 17.14 19.55
N VAL A 437 -0.45 18.40 19.16
CA VAL A 437 0.64 19.38 19.20
C VAL A 437 0.35 20.46 20.23
N MET A 438 1.31 20.63 21.12
CA MET A 438 1.38 21.73 22.09
C MET A 438 2.52 22.66 21.69
N ARG A 439 2.31 23.98 21.78
CA ARG A 439 3.34 24.99 21.50
C ARG A 439 3.59 25.86 22.71
N ASN A 440 4.85 26.23 22.93
CA ASN A 440 5.19 27.21 23.95
C ASN A 440 4.49 28.54 23.65
N TYR A 441 4.04 29.22 24.71
CA TYR A 441 3.19 30.39 24.61
C TYR A 441 3.68 31.48 25.55
N SER A 442 3.91 32.68 25.02
CA SER A 442 4.24 33.85 25.82
C SER A 442 2.93 34.54 26.22
N GLN A 443 2.61 34.50 27.52
CA GLN A 443 1.44 35.17 28.06
C GLN A 443 1.53 36.71 27.93
N SER A 444 2.72 37.28 28.12
CA SER A 444 2.94 38.74 28.04
C SER A 444 2.76 39.31 26.63
N THR A 445 3.06 38.53 25.59
CA THR A 445 2.91 38.97 24.19
C THR A 445 1.71 38.33 23.48
N ASN A 446 1.00 37.43 24.18
CA ASN A 446 -0.14 36.67 23.68
C ASN A 446 0.14 35.92 22.35
N LYS A 447 1.34 35.36 22.21
CA LYS A 447 1.85 34.72 20.98
C LYS A 447 2.55 33.40 21.26
N PHE A 448 2.48 32.49 20.29
CA PHE A 448 3.29 31.28 20.30
C PHE A 448 4.77 31.60 20.09
N ILE A 449 5.63 30.92 20.85
CA ILE A 449 7.08 31.05 20.80
C ILE A 449 7.71 29.67 20.56
N GLY A 450 8.96 29.63 20.09
CA GLY A 450 9.63 28.40 19.62
C GLY A 450 9.65 27.24 20.63
N GLY A 451 9.64 26.00 20.13
CA GLY A 451 9.57 24.76 20.93
C GLY A 451 8.16 24.33 21.34
N GLY A 452 8.04 23.18 22.02
CA GLY A 452 6.77 22.66 22.56
C GLY A 452 6.79 21.14 22.76
N HIS A 453 5.63 20.49 22.70
CA HIS A 453 5.48 19.07 22.99
C HIS A 453 4.53 18.39 22.01
N ILE A 454 4.75 17.10 21.75
CA ILE A 454 3.85 16.28 20.95
C ILE A 454 3.67 14.91 21.59
N SER A 455 2.48 14.35 21.44
CA SER A 455 2.09 13.04 21.94
C SER A 455 0.94 12.49 21.10
N PHE A 456 0.59 11.23 21.30
CA PHE A 456 -0.58 10.63 20.64
C PHE A 456 -1.82 10.74 21.53
N VAL A 457 -2.94 11.14 20.93
CA VAL A 457 -4.26 11.09 21.58
C VAL A 457 -4.61 9.64 21.89
N TYR A 458 -4.81 9.31 23.16
CA TYR A 458 -5.17 7.96 23.60
C TYR A 458 -6.64 7.89 24.01
N SER A 459 -7.12 8.85 24.81
CA SER A 459 -8.48 8.86 25.34
C SER A 459 -8.87 10.26 25.82
N LEU A 460 -10.08 10.42 26.38
CA LEU A 460 -10.45 11.56 27.22
C LEU A 460 -10.29 11.19 28.70
N THR A 461 -10.05 12.18 29.56
CA THR A 461 -10.08 12.01 31.02
C THR A 461 -11.47 12.29 31.58
N THR A 462 -11.71 11.90 32.84
CA THR A 462 -12.94 12.21 33.58
C THR A 462 -13.22 13.72 33.69
N SER A 463 -12.18 14.55 33.64
CA SER A 463 -12.27 16.02 33.60
C SER A 463 -12.56 16.59 32.20
N GLY A 464 -12.71 15.74 31.18
CA GLY A 464 -12.97 16.13 29.80
C GLY A 464 -11.73 16.61 29.02
N ASN A 465 -10.54 16.41 29.57
CA ASN A 465 -9.27 16.75 28.90
C ASN A 465 -8.78 15.57 28.05
N ILE A 466 -7.71 15.77 27.28
CA ILE A 466 -7.10 14.70 26.49
C ILE A 466 -6.16 13.89 27.38
N ALA A 467 -6.35 12.57 27.45
CA ALA A 467 -5.32 11.64 27.89
C ALA A 467 -4.43 11.31 26.69
N ALA A 468 -3.15 11.65 26.78
CA ALA A 468 -2.21 11.44 25.68
C ALA A 468 -1.04 10.54 26.08
N LEU A 469 -0.66 9.64 25.18
CA LEU A 469 0.43 8.69 25.31
C LEU A 469 1.66 9.19 24.55
N GLY A 470 2.81 9.26 25.20
CA GLY A 470 4.01 9.80 24.59
C GLY A 470 5.22 9.75 25.51
N GLY A 471 6.40 10.01 24.92
CA GLY A 471 7.68 10.07 25.62
C GLY A 471 7.93 11.46 26.22
N ASN A 472 8.93 11.55 27.10
CA ASN A 472 9.28 12.76 27.84
C ASN A 472 8.13 13.27 28.73
N GLN A 473 7.33 12.35 29.28
CA GLN A 473 6.18 12.61 30.14
C GLN A 473 6.50 12.32 31.62
N GLY A 474 5.77 12.92 32.56
CA GLY A 474 5.91 12.65 34.00
C GLY A 474 6.93 13.49 34.78
N GLY A 475 7.76 14.31 34.11
CA GLY A 475 8.60 15.32 34.78
C GLY A 475 9.68 14.74 35.72
N ILE A 476 9.98 15.46 36.80
CA ILE A 476 11.08 15.16 37.72
C ILE A 476 10.95 13.80 38.40
N ASP A 477 9.72 13.35 38.66
CA ASP A 477 9.38 12.08 39.32
C ASP A 477 9.90 10.87 38.55
N PHE A 478 10.19 11.06 37.26
CA PHE A 478 10.73 10.06 36.34
C PHE A 478 12.11 10.45 35.80
N GLY A 479 12.86 11.28 36.51
CA GLY A 479 14.19 11.72 36.08
C GLY A 479 14.14 12.61 34.83
N TYR A 480 13.11 13.46 34.74
CA TYR A 480 12.79 14.38 33.65
C TYR A 480 12.12 13.76 32.41
N GLY A 481 11.71 12.49 32.47
CA GLY A 481 10.80 11.92 31.48
C GLY A 481 10.65 10.41 31.52
N THR A 482 9.49 9.91 31.09
CA THR A 482 9.23 8.51 30.77
C THR A 482 8.19 8.41 29.65
N ILE A 483 7.78 7.19 29.31
CA ILE A 483 6.65 6.91 28.41
C ILE A 483 5.45 6.56 29.29
N LYS A 484 4.46 7.45 29.34
CA LYS A 484 3.24 7.22 30.12
C LYS A 484 2.04 7.95 29.52
N LEU A 485 0.87 7.79 30.13
CA LEU A 485 -0.24 8.70 29.87
C LEU A 485 -0.10 9.97 30.72
N SER A 486 -0.38 11.13 30.11
CA SER A 486 -0.50 12.40 30.82
C SER A 486 -1.70 13.19 30.30
N GLU A 487 -2.27 14.01 31.17
CA GLU A 487 -3.50 14.75 30.91
C GLU A 487 -3.18 16.14 30.35
N TYR A 488 -3.90 16.55 29.30
CA TYR A 488 -3.69 17.82 28.63
C TYR A 488 -5.03 18.55 28.39
N PRO A 489 -5.23 19.74 28.98
CA PRO A 489 -6.44 20.52 28.76
C PRO A 489 -6.41 21.18 27.37
N THR A 490 -7.50 21.01 26.61
CA THR A 490 -7.67 21.62 25.27
C THR A 490 -8.46 22.92 25.31
N ASN A 491 -9.16 23.20 26.42
CA ASN A 491 -10.07 24.34 26.60
C ASN A 491 -9.54 25.45 27.53
N LYS A 492 -8.44 25.24 28.25
CA LYS A 492 -7.82 26.23 29.15
C LYS A 492 -6.57 26.87 28.51
N ASN A 493 -6.35 28.15 28.79
CA ASN A 493 -5.43 29.04 28.05
C ASN A 493 -3.92 28.75 28.15
N SER A 494 -3.49 27.72 28.88
CA SER A 494 -2.14 27.13 28.83
C SER A 494 -2.06 26.01 29.87
N ALA A 495 -1.34 24.92 29.59
CA ALA A 495 -0.84 23.97 30.58
C ALA A 495 0.66 24.23 30.81
N GLU A 496 1.10 24.30 32.05
CA GLU A 496 2.52 24.43 32.37
C GLU A 496 3.17 23.04 32.32
N PHE A 497 4.19 22.90 31.47
CA PHE A 497 4.97 21.67 31.37
C PHE A 497 6.44 22.05 31.40
N ASP A 498 7.19 21.49 32.35
CA ASP A 498 8.64 21.77 32.52
C ASP A 498 8.95 23.28 32.54
N TYR A 499 8.24 24.01 33.41
CA TYR A 499 8.37 25.46 33.66
C TYR A 499 8.09 26.37 32.45
N LYS A 500 7.50 25.83 31.38
CA LYS A 500 7.12 26.56 30.17
C LYS A 500 5.62 26.48 29.96
N TYR A 501 4.97 27.63 29.78
CA TYR A 501 3.56 27.70 29.40
C TYR A 501 3.38 27.15 27.99
N GLN A 502 2.62 26.06 27.86
CA GLN A 502 2.28 25.45 26.58
C GLN A 502 0.77 25.54 26.32
N LYS A 503 0.37 25.79 25.09
CA LYS A 503 -1.05 25.82 24.71
C LYS A 503 -1.30 24.81 23.60
N PHE A 504 -2.46 24.16 23.68
CA PHE A 504 -2.95 23.31 22.60
C PHE A 504 -2.92 24.10 21.30
N TYR A 505 -2.33 23.48 20.30
CA TYR A 505 -2.25 24.07 18.97
C TYR A 505 -3.26 23.38 18.06
N LYS A 506 -2.99 22.12 17.68
CA LYS A 506 -3.73 21.39 16.64
C LYS A 506 -3.55 19.87 16.79
N PHE A 507 -4.48 19.13 16.21
CA PHE A 507 -4.35 17.68 15.99
C PHE A 507 -3.94 17.39 14.54
N TYR A 508 -3.15 16.35 14.35
CA TYR A 508 -2.70 15.91 13.04
C TYR A 508 -2.81 14.39 12.88
N LEU A 509 -3.12 13.94 11.68
CA LEU A 509 -3.00 12.55 11.27
C LEU A 509 -2.01 12.41 10.12
N PRO A 510 -1.26 11.30 10.03
CA PRO A 510 -0.43 11.04 8.87
C PRO A 510 -1.30 10.86 7.63
N VAL A 511 -0.85 11.41 6.53
CA VAL A 511 -1.46 11.23 5.22
C VAL A 511 -1.48 9.74 4.90
N GLY A 512 -2.65 9.22 4.51
CA GLY A 512 -2.85 7.80 4.25
C GLY A 512 -3.53 7.03 5.38
N TYR A 513 -3.65 7.63 6.57
CA TYR A 513 -4.54 7.14 7.61
C TYR A 513 -5.95 7.71 7.41
N TYR A 514 -6.96 6.84 7.36
CA TYR A 514 -8.36 7.24 7.32
C TYR A 514 -8.94 7.26 8.74
N ASP A 515 -9.54 8.38 9.11
CA ASP A 515 -10.08 8.60 10.44
C ASP A 515 -11.31 7.73 10.69
N ASN A 516 -11.27 6.99 11.80
CA ASN A 516 -12.41 6.27 12.32
C ASN A 516 -12.98 7.15 13.46
N LYS A 517 -13.95 8.01 13.12
CA LYS A 517 -14.60 9.01 14.01
C LYS A 517 -15.40 8.41 15.18
N ASN A 518 -14.91 7.32 15.75
CA ASN A 518 -15.44 6.71 16.95
C ASN A 518 -15.19 7.63 18.14
N LYS A 519 -16.18 7.72 19.03
CA LYS A 519 -16.04 8.51 20.25
C LYS A 519 -14.86 7.97 21.08
N LEU A 520 -13.97 8.87 21.50
CA LEU A 520 -12.94 8.56 22.48
C LEU A 520 -13.59 8.09 23.78
N ARG A 521 -12.95 7.11 24.44
CA ARG A 521 -13.37 6.65 25.76
C ARG A 521 -13.05 7.72 26.81
N ILE A 522 -13.63 7.60 28.00
CA ILE A 522 -13.30 8.41 29.16
C ILE A 522 -12.60 7.49 30.16
N ILE A 523 -11.44 7.90 30.66
CA ILE A 523 -10.62 7.11 31.58
C ILE A 523 -10.17 7.93 32.80
N ASP A 524 -9.89 7.24 33.90
CA ASP A 524 -9.04 7.76 34.97
C ASP A 524 -7.58 7.49 34.58
N ILE A 525 -6.77 8.55 34.53
CA ILE A 525 -5.42 8.45 33.96
C ILE A 525 -4.43 7.75 34.89
N ASP A 526 -4.63 7.83 36.21
CA ASP A 526 -3.74 7.21 37.18
C ASP A 526 -4.08 5.73 37.31
N GLU A 527 -5.36 5.37 37.29
CA GLU A 527 -5.81 3.98 37.21
C GLU A 527 -5.34 3.32 35.91
N GLU A 528 -5.45 4.01 34.77
CA GLU A 528 -5.01 3.49 33.47
C GLU A 528 -3.48 3.31 33.43
N ASN A 529 -2.72 4.28 33.97
CA ASN A 529 -1.27 4.17 34.12
C ASN A 529 -0.87 2.98 35.01
N ALA A 530 -1.55 2.78 36.13
CA ALA A 530 -1.27 1.68 37.06
C ALA A 530 -1.62 0.33 36.43
N THR A 531 -2.82 0.19 35.86
CA THR A 531 -3.38 -1.08 35.42
C THR A 531 -2.81 -1.54 34.08
N ASN A 532 -2.69 -0.64 33.10
CA ASN A 532 -2.33 -1.00 31.73
C ASN A 532 -0.85 -0.78 31.40
N PHE A 533 -0.15 0.07 32.16
CA PHE A 533 1.27 0.36 31.95
C PHE A 533 2.15 0.00 33.15
N GLY A 534 1.58 -0.40 34.30
CA GLY A 534 2.36 -0.82 35.47
C GLY A 534 3.06 0.34 36.19
N ILE A 535 2.56 1.56 36.04
CA ILE A 535 3.16 2.78 36.62
C ILE A 535 2.41 3.13 37.92
N GLY A 536 3.05 2.91 39.07
CA GLY A 536 2.43 3.11 40.38
C GLY A 536 2.08 4.56 40.71
N ILE A 537 1.14 4.75 41.65
CA ILE A 537 0.75 6.05 42.21
C ILE A 537 1.89 6.54 43.12
N GLN A 538 2.58 7.63 42.79
CA GLN A 538 3.48 8.26 43.75
C GLN A 538 2.64 8.98 44.81
N SER A 539 2.69 8.47 46.05
CA SER A 539 2.11 9.14 47.22
C SER A 539 2.98 10.34 47.62
N ASN A 540 2.41 11.54 47.59
CA ASN A 540 2.99 12.71 48.25
C ASN A 540 3.21 12.43 49.75
N SER A 541 4.46 12.39 50.20
CA SER A 541 4.81 12.58 51.62
C SER A 541 6.28 12.95 51.80
N ASN A 542 6.57 14.25 52.00
CA ASN A 542 7.09 14.72 53.29
C ASN A 542 7.50 16.21 53.25
N GLU A 543 6.81 16.99 54.09
CA GLU A 543 7.39 18.14 54.78
C GLU A 543 8.60 17.71 55.63
N GLY A 544 9.59 18.61 55.79
CA GLY A 544 10.42 18.65 57.00
C GLY A 544 11.93 18.62 56.82
N GLY A 545 12.59 19.75 57.12
CA GLY A 545 13.83 19.74 57.90
C GLY A 545 15.10 20.29 57.24
N GLY A 546 15.41 21.56 57.56
CA GLY A 546 16.57 21.82 58.41
C GLY A 546 17.93 22.13 57.77
N LEU A 547 18.24 23.44 57.81
CA LEU A 547 19.55 24.13 57.91
C LEU A 547 20.51 24.13 56.71
#